data_AF-A0A382BT48-F1
#
_entry.id   AF-A0A382BT48-F1
#
_cell.length_a   1.000
_cell.length_b   1.000
_cell.length_c   1.000
_cell.angle_alpha   90.00
_cell.angle_beta   90.00
_cell.angle_gamma   90.00
#
_symmetry.space_group_name_H-M   'P 1'
#
loop_
_entity.id
_entity.type
_entity.pdbx_description
1 polymer ?
#
loop_
_entity_poly.entity_id
_entity_poly.type
_entity_poly.pdbx_seq_one_letter_code
_entity_poly.pdbx_strand_id
1 'polypeptide(L)' 'VDKSIEDDLLTQSQFTRRWGLSRQYITKLALEESLPMFGKMVDVPLADQFIKRNGIGLTISLRLRMFFL' A
#
# COMPACT_ATOMS: atom_id res chain seq x y z
N VAL A 1 9.34 -22.21 -11.94
CA VAL A 1 10.19 -21.08 -11.54
C VAL A 1 9.27 -19.95 -11.17
N ASP A 2 9.39 -19.57 -9.91
CA ASP A 2 8.49 -18.74 -9.12
C ASP A 2 8.33 -17.34 -9.73
N LYS A 3 7.12 -17.02 -10.20
CA LYS A 3 6.80 -15.69 -10.75
C LYS A 3 6.22 -14.74 -9.68
N SER A 4 6.00 -15.20 -8.44
CA SER A 4 5.21 -14.41 -7.49
C SER A 4 6.01 -13.34 -6.76
N ILE A 5 7.31 -13.55 -6.54
CA ILE A 5 8.11 -12.66 -5.68
C ILE A 5 8.25 -11.25 -6.27
N GLU A 6 8.36 -11.13 -7.60
CA GLU A 6 8.40 -9.83 -8.27
C GLU A 6 7.03 -9.14 -8.33
N ASP A 7 5.94 -9.91 -8.38
CA ASP A 7 4.57 -9.38 -8.31
C ASP A 7 4.23 -8.86 -6.90
N ASP A 8 4.92 -9.37 -5.88
CA ASP A 8 4.70 -9.05 -4.47
C ASP A 8 5.50 -7.82 -3.99
N LEU A 9 6.37 -7.24 -4.83
CA LEU A 9 7.17 -6.06 -4.51
C LEU A 9 6.84 -4.88 -5.42
N LEU A 10 6.50 -3.74 -4.81
CA LEU A 10 6.22 -2.51 -5.55
C LEU A 10 7.17 -1.39 -5.14
N THR A 11 7.51 -0.50 -6.07
CA THR A 11 8.12 0.78 -5.68
C THR A 11 7.11 1.59 -4.85
N GLN A 12 7.60 2.46 -3.97
CA GLN A 12 6.74 3.37 -3.19
C GLN A 12 5.75 4.13 -4.10
N SER A 13 6.19 4.54 -5.29
CA SER A 13 5.36 5.26 -6.27
C SER A 13 4.21 4.44 -6.85
N GLN A 14 4.42 3.14 -7.06
CA GLN A 14 3.36 2.24 -7.51
C GLN A 14 2.38 1.98 -6.38
N PHE A 15 2.90 1.75 -5.17
CA PHE A 15 2.09 1.53 -3.98
C PHE A 15 1.21 2.74 -3.61
N THR A 16 1.75 3.97 -3.72
CA THR A 16 0.98 5.20 -3.51
C THR A 16 -0.20 5.33 -4.46
N ARG A 17 -0.01 4.97 -5.74
CA ARG A 17 -1.07 5.02 -6.75
C ARG A 17 -2.17 4.01 -6.49
N ARG A 18 -1.80 2.78 -6.10
CA ARG A 18 -2.73 1.70 -5.77
C ARG A 18 -3.68 2.07 -4.64
N TRP A 19 -3.15 2.70 -3.59
CA TRP A 19 -3.91 3.06 -2.39
C TRP A 19 -4.45 4.49 -2.39
N GLY A 20 -4.18 5.28 -3.43
CA GLY A 20 -4.56 6.69 -3.47
C GLY A 20 -3.92 7.52 -2.35
N LEU A 21 -2.72 7.14 -1.90
CA LEU A 21 -1.99 7.79 -0.82
C LEU A 21 -0.97 8.79 -1.39
N SER A 22 -0.64 9.82 -0.62
CA SER A 22 0.42 10.75 -1.02
C SER A 22 1.79 10.09 -0.89
N ARG A 23 2.71 10.43 -1.80
CA ARG A 23 4.10 9.94 -1.72
C ARG A 23 4.78 10.35 -0.42
N GLN A 24 4.55 11.58 0.04
CA GLN A 24 5.08 12.07 1.31
C GLN A 24 4.64 11.20 2.49
N TYR A 25 3.38 10.76 2.50
CA TYR A 25 2.85 9.90 3.55
C TYR A 25 3.49 8.50 3.53
N ILE A 26 3.61 7.88 2.36
CA ILE A 26 4.31 6.60 2.23
C ILE A 26 5.80 6.71 2.59
N THR A 27 6.48 7.79 2.20
CA THR A 27 7.87 8.04 2.59
C THR A 27 7.99 8.21 4.10
N LYS A 28 7.05 8.91 4.76
CA LYS A 28 7.03 9.02 6.22
C LYS A 28 6.89 7.64 6.87
N LEU A 29 5.94 6.81 6.45
CA LEU A 29 5.76 5.47 7.00
C LEU A 29 6.98 4.56 6.78
N ALA A 30 7.67 4.71 5.65
CA ALA A 30 8.91 3.99 5.38
C ALA A 30 10.07 4.46 6.26
N LEU A 31 10.18 5.77 6.53
CA LEU A 31 11.19 6.34 7.44
C LEU A 31 10.94 5.96 8.91
N GLU A 32 9.68 5.85 9.30
CA GLU A 32 9.26 5.42 10.64
C GLU A 32 9.28 3.89 10.81
N GLU A 33 9.83 3.16 9.83
CA GLU A 33 9.88 1.68 9.77
C GLU A 33 8.52 1.00 9.99
N SER A 34 7.43 1.75 9.78
CA SER A 34 6.06 1.31 10.01
C SER A 34 5.46 0.65 8.77
N LEU A 35 5.95 1.03 7.59
CA LEU A 35 5.59 0.37 6.33
C LEU A 35 6.50 -0.84 6.12
N PRO A 36 5.93 -2.05 5.90
CA PRO A 36 6.71 -3.21 5.48
C PRO A 36 7.45 -2.94 4.16
N MET A 37 8.78 -2.97 4.24
CA MET A 37 9.69 -2.68 3.12
C MET A 37 10.70 -3.82 2.99
N PHE A 38 11.00 -4.19 1.75
CA PHE A 38 12.13 -5.04 1.38
C PHE A 38 13.16 -4.20 0.63
N GLY A 39 14.22 -3.77 1.33
CA GLY A 39 15.20 -2.82 0.80
C GLY A 39 14.54 -1.48 0.44
N LYS A 40 14.45 -1.18 -0.87
CA LYS A 40 13.81 0.05 -1.40
C LYS A 40 12.39 -0.17 -1.93
N MET A 41 11.90 -1.41 -1.89
CA MET A 41 10.59 -1.79 -2.39
C MET A 41 9.64 -2.05 -1.22
N VAL A 42 8.35 -1.80 -1.45
CA VAL A 42 7.26 -2.09 -0.53
C VAL A 42 6.92 -3.57 -0.66
N ASP A 43 6.91 -4.28 0.47
CA ASP A 43 6.37 -5.63 0.56
C ASP A 43 4.84 -5.53 0.51
N VAL A 44 4.25 -5.85 -0.64
CA VAL A 44 2.84 -5.59 -0.90
C VAL A 44 1.93 -6.42 0.01
N PRO A 45 2.10 -7.75 0.17
CA PRO A 45 1.25 -8.53 1.06
C PRO A 45 1.19 -7.98 2.49
N LEU A 46 2.35 -7.64 3.07
CA LEU A 46 2.42 -7.12 4.44
C LEU A 46 1.94 -5.67 4.53
N ALA A 47 2.34 -4.82 3.58
CA ALA A 47 1.92 -3.42 3.55
C ALA A 47 0.41 -3.29 3.34
N ASP A 48 -0.21 -4.10 2.49
CA ASP A 48 -1.67 -4.12 2.33
C ASP A 48 -2.38 -4.48 3.63
N GLN A 49 -1.87 -5.48 4.37
CA GLN A 49 -2.42 -5.84 5.68
C GLN A 49 -2.28 -4.71 6.70
N PHE A 50 -1.11 -4.06 6.74
CA PHE A 50 -0.85 -2.91 7.60
C PHE A 50 -1.83 -1.77 7.31
N ILE A 51 -1.98 -1.39 6.05
CA ILE A 51 -2.86 -0.30 5.62
C ILE A 51 -4.32 -0.62 5.96
N LYS A 52 -4.79 -1.85 5.68
CA LYS A 52 -6.15 -2.30 6.04
C LYS A 52 -6.39 -2.30 7.55
N ARG A 53 -5.46 -2.85 8.33
CA ARG A 53 -5.56 -2.95 9.80
C ARG A 53 -5.65 -1.58 10.46
N ASN A 54 -4.93 -0.60 9.92
CA ASN A 54 -4.89 0.77 10.46
C ASN A 54 -5.93 1.70 9.81
N GLY A 55 -6.75 1.19 8.88
CA GLY A 55 -7.77 1.99 8.18
C GLY A 55 -7.21 3.10 7.29
N ILE A 56 -5.96 2.97 6.86
CA ILE A 56 -5.25 3.97 6.07
C ILE A 56 -5.77 3.92 4.62
N GLY A 57 -6.09 5.07 4.02
CA GLY A 57 -6.59 5.14 2.64
C GLY A 57 -8.03 4.67 2.42
N LEU A 58 -8.77 4.31 3.49
CA LEU A 58 -10.17 3.87 3.40
C LEU A 58 -11.16 4.97 2.98
N THR A 59 -10.74 6.23 2.94
CA THR A 59 -11.61 7.36 2.58
C THR A 59 -12.08 7.33 1.11
N ILE A 60 -11.39 6.62 0.21
CA ILE A 60 -11.70 6.66 -1.23
C ILE A 60 -12.48 5.42 -1.70
N SER A 61 -12.46 4.31 -0.95
CA SER A 61 -13.16 3.07 -1.36
C SER A 61 -14.63 3.00 -0.93
N LEU A 62 -15.02 3.74 0.12
CA LEU A 62 -16.41 3.80 0.59
C LEU A 62 -17.34 4.64 -0.31
N ARG A 63 -16.79 5.48 -1.20
CA ARG A 63 -17.59 6.31 -2.12
C ARG A 63 -17.99 5.60 -3.43
N LEU A 64 -17.44 4.42 -3.70
CA LEU A 64 -17.70 3.65 -4.93
C LEU A 64 -18.49 2.35 -4.70
N ARG A 65 -18.71 1.94 -3.44
CA ARG A 65 -19.55 0.77 -3.11
C ARG A 65 -20.98 1.12 -2.70
N MET A 66 -21.32 2.40 -2.60
CA MET A 66 -22.67 2.87 -2.26
C MET A 66 -23.49 3.34 -3.49
N PHE A 67 -23.02 3.03 -4.70
CA PHE A 67 -23.76 3.25 -5.95
C PHE A 67 -24.31 1.94 -6.56
N PHE A 68 -24.19 0.82 -5.83
CA PHE A 68 -24.76 -0.48 -6.19
C PHE A 68 -25.56 -1.06 -5.01
N LEU A 69 -26.53 -0.29 -4.50
CA LEU A 69 -27.63 -0.82 -3.69
C LEU A 69 -28.86 0.11 -3.79
#